data_AF-A0A699Y0A3-F1
#
_entry.id   AF-A0A699Y0A3-F1
#
_cell.length_a   1.000
_cell.length_b   1.000
_cell.length_c   1.000
_cell.angle_alpha   90.00
_cell.angle_beta   90.00
_cell.angle_gamma   90.00
#
_symmetry.space_group_name_H-M   'P 1'
#
loop_
_entity.id
_entity.type
_entity.pdbx_description
1 polymer ?
#
loop_
_entity_poly.entity_id
_entity_poly.type
_entity_poly.pdbx_seq_one_letter_code
_entity_poly.pdbx_strand_id
1 'polypeptide(L)' 'EVPSIHDQPIVSEFPDVFPDELPGIPSVREVEFNIELTPGAEPISKAPYRMAP' A
#
# COMPACT_ATOMS: atom_id res chain seq x y z
N GLU A 1 -27.78 8.73 -7.78
CA GLU A 1 -27.15 8.58 -6.45
C GLU A 1 -26.10 7.50 -6.57
N VAL A 2 -24.85 7.78 -6.17
CA VAL A 2 -23.78 6.78 -6.21
C VAL A 2 -23.87 5.99 -4.90
N PRO A 3 -24.02 4.66 -4.94
CA PRO A 3 -24.14 3.86 -3.72
C PRO A 3 -22.92 4.05 -2.81
N SER A 4 -23.15 4.16 -1.51
CA SER A 4 -22.09 4.25 -0.51
C SER A 4 -21.42 2.88 -0.37
N ILE A 5 -20.12 2.88 -0.11
CA ILE A 5 -19.38 1.63 0.20
C ILE A 5 -19.99 0.89 1.40
N HIS A 6 -20.61 1.63 2.32
CA HIS A 6 -21.28 1.11 3.51
C HIS A 6 -22.58 0.35 3.19
N ASP A 7 -23.13 0.51 1.98
CA ASP A 7 -24.31 -0.21 1.52
C ASP A 7 -23.97 -1.64 1.05
N GLN A 8 -22.68 -1.97 0.95
CA GLN A 8 -22.24 -3.29 0.53
C GLN A 8 -22.20 -4.26 1.74
N PRO A 9 -22.88 -5.42 1.68
CA PRO A 9 -22.92 -6.38 2.78
C PRO A 9 -21.53 -6.86 3.23
N ILE A 10 -20.58 -6.91 2.30
CA ILE A 10 -19.21 -7.31 2.61
C ILE A 10 -18.48 -6.33 3.53
N VAL A 11 -18.86 -5.05 3.53
CA VAL A 11 -18.19 -4.04 4.38
C VAL A 11 -18.61 -4.22 5.84
N SER A 12 -19.87 -4.61 6.11
CA SER A 12 -20.32 -4.89 7.47
C SER A 12 -19.82 -6.24 8.02
N GLU A 13 -19.47 -7.18 7.14
CA GLU A 13 -18.84 -8.46 7.53
C GLU A 13 -17.38 -8.30 7.97
N PHE A 14 -16.67 -7.24 7.52
CA PHE A 14 -15.24 -7.01 7.77
C PHE A 14 -14.93 -5.59 8.25
N PRO A 15 -15.42 -5.18 9.45
CA PRO A 15 -15.24 -3.83 9.97
C PRO A 15 -13.77 -3.49 10.32
N ASP A 16 -12.93 -4.50 10.52
CA ASP A 16 -11.50 -4.38 10.78
C ASP A 16 -10.66 -4.18 9.50
N VAL A 17 -11.17 -4.65 8.35
CA VAL A 17 -10.54 -4.49 7.03
C VAL A 17 -10.92 -3.16 6.38
N PHE A 18 -12.14 -2.67 6.65
CA PHE A 18 -12.66 -1.41 6.14
C PHE A 18 -12.99 -0.42 7.27
N PRO A 19 -12.00 0.00 8.07
CA PRO A 19 -12.23 1.01 9.10
C PRO A 19 -12.52 2.37 8.47
N ASP A 20 -13.38 3.17 9.13
CA ASP A 20 -13.71 4.54 8.71
C ASP A 20 -12.46 5.44 8.62
N GLU A 21 -11.45 5.13 9.45
CA GLU A 21 -10.13 5.76 9.45
C GLU A 21 -9.07 4.71 9.13
N LEU A 22 -8.21 4.98 8.14
CA LEU A 22 -7.14 4.05 7.77
C LEU A 22 -6.15 3.91 8.94
N PRO A 23 -5.73 2.67 9.29
CA PRO A 23 -4.61 2.51 10.19
C PRO A 23 -3.41 3.22 9.58
N GLY A 24 -2.62 3.90 10.42
CA GLY A 24 -1.41 4.58 9.99
C GLY A 24 -0.43 3.64 9.26
N ILE A 25 0.74 4.16 8.89
CA ILE A 25 1.78 3.34 8.27
C ILE A 25 1.95 2.06 9.10
N PRO A 26 1.84 0.87 8.48
CA PRO A 26 1.97 -0.38 9.22
C PRO A 26 3.26 -0.34 10.03
N SER A 27 3.19 -0.81 11.27
CA SER A 27 4.34 -0.89 12.15
C SER A 27 5.51 -1.59 11.46
N VAL A 28 6.72 -1.36 11.97
CA VAL A 28 7.90 -2.13 11.57
C VAL A 28 7.50 -3.60 11.53
N ARG A 29 7.52 -4.19 10.34
CA ARG A 29 7.10 -5.56 10.14
C ARG A 29 8.02 -6.44 10.98
N GLU A 30 7.45 -7.44 11.67
CA GLU A 30 8.25 -8.37 12.49
C GLU A 30 9.29 -9.15 11.68
N VAL A 31 9.08 -9.22 10.35
CA VAL A 31 9.97 -9.88 9.41
C VAL A 31 10.66 -8.86 8.53
N GLU A 32 11.98 -8.94 8.47
CA GLU A 32 12.81 -8.20 7.53
C GLU A 32 12.68 -8.82 6.13
N PHE A 33 12.32 -7.99 5.14
CA PHE A 33 12.17 -8.43 3.77
C PHE A 33 13.52 -8.31 3.05
N ASN A 34 14.01 -9.41 2.51
CA ASN A 34 15.20 -9.43 1.64
C ASN A 34 14.77 -9.31 0.18
N ILE A 35 15.41 -8.40 -0.57
CA ILE A 35 15.24 -8.29 -2.03
C ILE A 35 16.42 -9.01 -2.67
N GLU A 36 16.17 -10.21 -3.19
CA GLU A 36 17.15 -10.96 -3.95
C GLU A 36 17.19 -10.46 -5.40
N LEU A 37 18.38 -10.12 -5.87
CA LEU A 37 18.59 -9.72 -7.26
C LEU A 37 18.95 -10.94 -8.10
N THR A 38 18.58 -10.92 -9.38
CA THR A 38 19.08 -11.92 -10.33
C THR A 38 20.60 -11.80 -10.45
N PRO A 39 21.34 -12.92 -10.57
CA PRO A 39 22.79 -12.88 -10.74
C PRO A 39 23.19 -11.96 -11.91
N GLY A 40 24.10 -11.02 -11.66
CA GLY A 40 24.55 -10.04 -12.66
C GLY A 40 23.73 -8.74 -12.74
N ALA A 41 22.74 -8.54 -11.87
CA ALA A 41 22.07 -7.24 -11.76
C ALA A 41 23.02 -6.17 -11.20
N GLU A 42 23.05 -5.01 -11.84
CA GLU A 42 23.84 -3.85 -11.42
C GLU A 42 22.92 -2.74 -10.87
N PRO A 43 23.39 -1.91 -9.91
CA PRO A 43 22.62 -0.78 -9.42
C PRO A 43 22.31 0.22 -10.55
N ILE A 44 21.06 0.68 -10.62
CA ILE A 44 20.63 1.71 -11.58
C ILE A 44 20.45 3.06 -10.86
N SER A 45 20.92 4.12 -11.50
CA SER A 45 20.69 5.50 -11.08
C SER A 45 20.07 6.29 -12.23
N LYS A 46 18.93 6.95 -11.97
CA LYS A 46 18.22 7.78 -12.96
C LYS A 46 17.81 9.10 -12.30
N ALA A 47 17.96 10.20 -13.03
CA ALA A 47 17.53 11.50 -12.56
C ALA A 47 16.01 11.52 -12.30
N PRO A 48 15.52 12.16 -11.21
CA PRO A 48 14.10 12.35 -10.98
C PRO A 48 13.44 13.14 -12.12
N TYR A 49 12.17 12.86 -12.38
CA TYR A 49 11.36 13.70 -13.27
C TYR A 49 11.14 15.08 -12.64
N ARG A 50 11.00 16.11 -13.48
CA ARG A 50 10.60 17.44 -12.99
C ARG A 50 9.12 17.40 -12.58
N MET A 51 8.84 17.71 -11.32
CA MET A 51 7.48 17.95 -10.84
C MET A 51 7.01 19.35 -11.26
N ALA A 52 5.71 19.52 -11.47
CA ALA A 52 5.12 20.85 -11.67
C ALA A 52 5.17 21.67 -10.35
N PRO A 53 5.24 23.01 -10.42
CA PRO A 53 5.14 23.88 -9.25
C PRO A 53 3.78 23.80 -8.54
#